data_AF-A0A537YXN3-F1
#
_entry.id   AF-A0A537YXN3-F1
#
_cell.length_a   1.000
_cell.length_b   1.000
_cell.length_c   1.000
_cell.angle_alpha   90.00
_cell.angle_beta   90.00
_cell.angle_gamma   90.00
#
_symmetry.space_group_name_H-M   'P 1'
#
loop_
_entity.id
_entity.type
_entity.pdbx_description
1 polymer ?
#
loop_
_entity_poly.entity_id
_entity_poly.type
_entity_poly.pdbx_seq_one_letter_code
_entity_poly.pdbx_strand_id
1 'polypeptide(L)'
;MSRPAASWCRKPVGSSPTGTTDRAISRATSWPARPGCTTSCVGSRGAMGRRERDRIRAWAEGLVEEHGEAVARLIAVDPPLPAVAIEVVPDGPPGVTGGLTITLSERWFREHPDDVGCVVHELTHAYMRAPDYDASTIWLIEGLADHVRDVLGFDASWTFAHFEPGKATAGYQTTADLLAWLERRRPGAVTELSRRLADGSYREADFARVGGAPLPEVVAAYEADRTGGPTG
;
A
#
# COMPACT_ATOMS: atom_id res chain seq x y z
N MET A 1 -23.25 13.85 -17.27
CA MET A 1 -22.70 14.78 -16.26
C MET A 1 -21.51 14.09 -15.63
N SER A 2 -20.29 14.63 -15.78
CA SER A 2 -19.06 13.94 -15.38
C SER A 2 -18.52 14.52 -14.08
N ARG A 3 -18.18 13.66 -13.12
CA ARG A 3 -17.53 14.05 -11.84
C ARG A 3 -16.00 14.09 -12.05
N PRO A 4 -15.28 15.05 -11.45
CA PRO A 4 -13.82 15.10 -11.56
C PRO A 4 -13.16 14.00 -10.71
N ALA A 5 -11.97 13.56 -11.12
CA ALA A 5 -11.15 12.63 -10.36
C ALA A 5 -10.49 13.33 -9.15
N ALA A 6 -10.21 12.56 -8.09
CA ALA A 6 -9.49 13.06 -6.91
C ALA A 6 -8.04 13.46 -7.26
N SER A 7 -7.61 14.62 -6.77
CA SER A 7 -6.26 15.16 -7.00
C SER A 7 -5.26 14.64 -5.98
N TRP A 8 -4.29 13.84 -6.43
CA TRP A 8 -3.20 13.34 -5.60
C TRP A 8 -2.28 14.48 -5.09
N CYS A 9 -1.82 14.35 -3.85
CA CYS A 9 -1.06 15.39 -3.17
C CYS A 9 0.35 15.55 -3.77
N ARG A 10 0.62 16.70 -4.40
CA ARG A 10 1.97 17.09 -4.84
C ARG A 10 2.65 17.93 -3.77
N LYS A 11 3.78 17.46 -3.23
CA LYS A 11 4.71 18.33 -2.48
C LYS A 11 5.45 19.28 -3.45
N PRO A 12 5.74 20.53 -3.05
CA PRO A 12 6.39 21.50 -3.93
C PRO A 12 7.90 21.22 -4.08
N VAL A 13 8.43 21.42 -5.30
CA VAL A 13 9.88 21.47 -5.55
C VAL A 13 10.39 22.85 -5.15
N GLY A 14 11.42 22.89 -4.29
CA GLY A 14 12.12 24.13 -3.94
C GLY A 14 13.07 24.58 -5.05
N SER A 15 12.94 25.84 -5.48
CA SER A 15 13.80 26.44 -6.51
C SER A 15 15.11 26.98 -5.92
N SER A 16 16.25 26.51 -6.43
CA SER A 16 17.55 27.14 -6.20
C SER A 16 17.94 28.05 -7.38
N PRO A 17 18.42 29.29 -7.14
CA PRO A 17 18.74 30.24 -8.22
C PRO A 17 20.09 29.93 -8.90
N THR A 18 20.16 30.21 -10.21
CA THR A 18 21.37 30.07 -11.04
C THR A 18 22.26 31.31 -11.00
N GLY A 19 23.59 31.14 -10.95
CA GLY A 19 24.57 32.20 -11.15
C GLY A 19 25.40 32.05 -12.44
N THR A 20 25.68 33.17 -13.11
CA THR A 20 26.66 33.37 -14.21
C THR A 20 28.11 33.18 -13.70
N THR A 21 29.21 33.02 -14.47
CA THR A 21 29.63 33.24 -15.90
C THR A 21 30.90 32.38 -16.16
N ASP A 22 31.59 32.24 -17.31
CA ASP A 22 31.51 32.68 -18.73
C ASP A 22 32.31 31.69 -19.65
N ARG A 23 32.56 32.07 -20.91
CA ARG A 23 33.71 31.79 -21.82
C ARG A 23 34.98 31.13 -21.24
N ALA A 24 35.83 30.42 -22.01
CA ALA A 24 35.81 29.86 -23.38
C ALA A 24 37.13 29.08 -23.64
N ILE A 25 37.29 28.40 -24.80
CA ILE A 25 38.48 28.39 -25.72
C ILE A 25 38.49 27.17 -26.68
N SER A 26 39.03 27.41 -27.88
CA SER A 26 39.02 26.60 -29.11
C SER A 26 40.02 25.43 -29.21
N ARG A 27 39.70 24.44 -30.08
CA ARG A 27 40.61 23.59 -30.91
C ARG A 27 41.51 22.58 -30.15
N ALA A 28 41.92 21.43 -30.71
CA ALA A 28 41.52 20.63 -31.88
C ALA A 28 41.90 19.14 -31.61
N THR A 29 41.39 18.12 -32.31
CA THR A 29 41.91 17.61 -33.59
C THR A 29 41.08 16.41 -34.09
N SER A 30 41.16 16.09 -35.39
CA SER A 30 40.41 14.99 -36.02
C SER A 30 41.16 13.66 -36.03
N TRP A 31 40.47 12.56 -35.71
CA TRP A 31 40.90 11.19 -36.02
C TRP A 31 39.81 10.49 -36.88
N PRO A 32 40.18 9.59 -37.81
CA PRO A 32 39.24 9.02 -38.77
C PRO A 32 38.30 7.99 -38.13
N ALA A 33 37.01 8.06 -38.48
CA ALA A 33 36.01 7.11 -38.01
C ALA A 33 36.19 5.73 -38.66
N ARG A 34 36.11 4.66 -37.85
CA ARG A 34 35.93 3.29 -38.34
C ARG A 34 34.44 3.06 -38.67
N PRO A 35 34.10 2.43 -39.81
CA PRO A 35 32.71 2.15 -40.15
C PRO A 35 32.14 0.91 -39.42
N GLY A 36 30.83 0.90 -39.22
CA GLY A 36 30.06 -0.36 -39.26
C GLY A 36 29.88 -1.17 -37.96
N CYS A 37 29.27 -0.60 -36.92
CA CYS A 37 28.45 -1.41 -36.00
C CYS A 37 27.36 -0.57 -35.29
N THR A 38 26.38 -0.08 -36.04
CA THR A 38 25.18 0.60 -35.50
C THR A 38 24.13 -0.40 -34.98
N THR A 39 24.54 -1.26 -34.04
CA THR A 39 23.60 -2.11 -33.29
C THR A 39 22.64 -1.22 -32.51
N SER A 40 21.34 -1.35 -32.78
CA SER A 40 20.34 -0.43 -32.24
C SER A 40 20.13 -0.61 -30.72
N CYS A 41 20.69 0.32 -29.94
CA CYS A 41 20.48 0.42 -28.49
C CYS A 41 19.04 0.79 -28.07
N VAL A 42 18.08 0.76 -29.00
CA VAL A 42 16.64 0.85 -28.71
C VAL A 42 16.12 -0.47 -28.13
N GLY A 43 16.65 -1.61 -28.59
CA GLY A 43 16.19 -2.94 -28.13
C GLY A 43 16.58 -3.28 -26.70
N SER A 44 17.76 -2.82 -26.23
CA SER A 44 18.30 -3.21 -24.93
C SER A 44 17.50 -2.66 -23.75
N ARG A 45 17.07 -1.39 -23.79
CA ARG A 45 16.27 -0.77 -22.71
C ARG A 45 14.90 -1.44 -22.57
N GLY A 46 14.23 -1.72 -23.70
CA GLY A 46 12.95 -2.41 -23.70
C GLY A 46 13.03 -3.86 -23.23
N ALA A 47 14.16 -4.56 -23.47
CA ALA A 47 14.42 -5.89 -22.93
C ALA A 47 14.75 -5.86 -21.42
N MET A 48 15.50 -4.85 -20.97
CA MET A 48 15.88 -4.66 -19.56
C MET A 48 14.67 -4.38 -18.68
N GLY A 49 13.79 -3.46 -19.08
CA GLY A 49 12.55 -3.18 -18.34
C GLY A 49 11.57 -4.36 -18.29
N ARG A 50 11.56 -5.24 -19.32
CA ARG A 50 10.81 -6.51 -19.20
C ARG A 50 11.40 -7.39 -18.09
N ARG A 51 12.70 -7.66 -18.12
CA ARG A 51 13.38 -8.50 -17.12
C ARG A 51 13.19 -8.01 -15.68
N GLU A 52 13.18 -6.70 -15.45
CA GLU A 52 12.95 -6.17 -14.10
C GLU A 52 11.50 -6.39 -13.64
N ARG A 53 10.51 -6.21 -14.53
CA ARG A 53 9.11 -6.50 -14.20
C ARG A 53 8.83 -8.00 -14.06
N ASP A 54 9.48 -8.84 -14.85
CA ASP A 54 9.44 -10.30 -14.71
C ASP A 54 10.03 -10.73 -13.34
N ARG A 55 11.08 -10.05 -12.86
CA ARG A 55 11.69 -10.26 -11.54
C ARG A 55 10.77 -9.80 -10.40
N ILE A 56 10.23 -8.58 -10.48
CA ILE A 56 9.31 -8.03 -9.46
C ILE A 56 8.06 -8.90 -9.34
N ARG A 57 7.52 -9.38 -10.47
CA ARG A 57 6.42 -10.36 -10.50
C ARG A 57 6.80 -11.61 -9.70
N ALA A 58 7.87 -12.30 -10.08
CA ALA A 58 8.23 -13.59 -9.48
C ALA A 58 8.55 -13.47 -7.97
N TRP A 59 9.07 -12.33 -7.53
CA TRP A 59 9.27 -12.02 -6.12
C TRP A 59 7.94 -11.86 -5.37
N ALA A 60 7.01 -11.06 -5.90
CA ALA A 60 5.70 -10.87 -5.28
C ALA A 60 4.80 -12.12 -5.33
N GLU A 61 4.91 -12.94 -6.39
CA GLU A 61 4.27 -14.27 -6.47
C GLU A 61 4.77 -15.19 -5.34
N GLY A 62 6.07 -15.15 -5.03
CA GLY A 62 6.65 -15.86 -3.88
C GLY A 62 6.12 -15.36 -2.53
N LEU A 63 5.93 -14.04 -2.35
CA LEU A 63 5.33 -13.48 -1.14
C LEU A 63 3.85 -13.89 -0.95
N VAL A 64 3.09 -14.06 -2.04
CA VAL A 64 1.73 -14.60 -1.99
C VAL A 64 1.73 -16.06 -1.53
N GLU A 65 2.67 -16.87 -2.01
CA GLU A 65 2.83 -18.27 -1.57
C GLU A 65 3.28 -18.36 -0.10
N GLU A 66 4.26 -17.54 0.32
CA GLU A 66 4.83 -17.58 1.68
C GLU A 66 3.90 -17.00 2.76
N HIS A 67 3.14 -15.94 2.43
CA HIS A 67 2.36 -15.19 3.43
C HIS A 67 0.85 -15.31 3.28
N GLY A 68 0.35 -15.95 2.21
CA GLY A 68 -1.09 -16.02 1.91
C GLY A 68 -1.93 -16.59 3.06
N GLU A 69 -1.51 -17.71 3.68
CA GLU A 69 -2.21 -18.24 4.85
C GLU A 69 -2.17 -17.32 6.07
N ALA A 70 -1.08 -16.56 6.26
CA ALA A 70 -0.93 -15.67 7.40
C ALA A 70 -1.86 -14.45 7.27
N VAL A 71 -1.92 -13.86 6.07
CA VAL A 71 -2.89 -12.81 5.72
C VAL A 71 -4.32 -13.34 5.92
N ALA A 72 -4.68 -14.44 5.26
CA ALA A 72 -6.04 -14.97 5.27
C ALA A 72 -6.58 -15.29 6.68
N ARG A 73 -5.72 -15.82 7.56
CA ARG A 73 -6.08 -16.07 8.98
C ARG A 73 -6.44 -14.80 9.74
N LEU A 74 -5.73 -13.70 9.53
CA LEU A 74 -5.99 -12.43 10.24
C LEU A 74 -7.33 -11.80 9.83
N ILE A 75 -7.72 -11.93 8.56
CA ILE A 75 -8.97 -11.39 7.99
C ILE A 75 -10.17 -12.35 7.99
N ALA A 76 -10.03 -13.57 8.54
CA ALA A 76 -11.02 -14.65 8.49
C ALA A 76 -11.50 -15.01 7.08
N VAL A 77 -10.54 -15.25 6.18
CA VAL A 77 -10.78 -15.90 4.89
C VAL A 77 -10.39 -17.38 5.00
N ASP A 78 -11.38 -18.26 4.96
CA ASP A 78 -11.18 -19.71 5.03
C ASP A 78 -10.57 -20.27 3.72
N PRO A 79 -9.75 -21.35 3.79
CA PRO A 79 -9.27 -22.06 2.61
C PRO A 79 -10.39 -22.86 1.91
N PRO A 80 -10.27 -23.16 0.60
CA PRO A 80 -9.12 -22.91 -0.26
C PRO A 80 -9.00 -21.44 -0.68
N LEU A 81 -7.80 -20.88 -0.53
CA LEU A 81 -7.53 -19.50 -0.91
C LEU A 81 -7.58 -19.34 -2.44
N PRO A 82 -8.12 -18.23 -2.97
CA PRO A 82 -8.17 -17.99 -4.40
C PRO A 82 -6.76 -17.72 -4.95
N ALA A 83 -6.50 -18.14 -6.18
CA ALA A 83 -5.29 -17.75 -6.89
C ALA A 83 -5.31 -16.24 -7.19
N VAL A 84 -4.22 -15.55 -6.85
CA VAL A 84 -4.02 -14.11 -7.09
C VAL A 84 -3.02 -13.94 -8.23
N ALA A 85 -3.33 -13.06 -9.18
CA ALA A 85 -2.46 -12.76 -10.31
C ALA A 85 -1.61 -11.51 -10.02
N ILE A 86 -0.31 -11.56 -10.28
CA ILE A 86 0.58 -10.40 -10.18
C ILE A 86 0.83 -9.79 -11.56
N GLU A 87 0.43 -8.53 -11.72
CA GLU A 87 0.84 -7.66 -12.82
C GLU A 87 1.85 -6.62 -12.36
N VAL A 88 2.75 -6.22 -13.25
CA VAL A 88 3.71 -5.15 -12.98
C VAL A 88 3.71 -4.18 -14.16
N VAL A 89 3.46 -2.90 -13.85
CA VAL A 89 3.39 -1.80 -14.82
C VAL A 89 4.60 -0.86 -14.69
N PRO A 90 4.99 -0.09 -15.72
CA PRO A 90 6.19 0.74 -15.66
C PRO A 90 6.15 1.87 -14.61
N ASP A 91 4.97 2.41 -14.31
CA ASP A 91 4.75 3.47 -13.31
C ASP A 91 3.29 3.45 -12.83
N GLY A 92 3.03 4.06 -11.68
CA GLY A 92 1.75 4.04 -10.96
C GLY A 92 1.93 4.36 -9.47
N PRO A 93 0.87 4.20 -8.65
CA PRO A 93 1.01 4.04 -7.20
C PRO A 93 1.82 2.75 -6.89
N PRO A 94 2.26 2.53 -5.63
CA PRO A 94 3.07 1.35 -5.24
C PRO A 94 2.43 0.02 -5.69
N GLY A 95 1.17 -0.16 -5.31
CA GLY A 95 0.28 -1.24 -5.72
C GLY A 95 -1.13 -0.71 -6.04
N VAL A 96 -1.95 -1.58 -6.66
CA VAL A 96 -3.42 -1.49 -6.73
C VAL A 96 -4.00 -2.90 -6.86
N THR A 97 -5.02 -3.22 -6.08
CA THR A 97 -5.80 -4.46 -6.22
C THR A 97 -7.07 -4.25 -7.05
N GLY A 98 -7.26 -5.10 -8.05
CA GLY A 98 -8.47 -5.22 -8.86
C GLY A 98 -9.03 -6.64 -8.78
N GLY A 99 -9.89 -6.90 -7.80
CA GLY A 99 -10.49 -8.23 -7.57
C GLY A 99 -9.46 -9.25 -7.10
N LEU A 100 -8.96 -10.09 -8.02
CA LEU A 100 -7.89 -11.07 -7.75
C LEU A 100 -6.57 -10.75 -8.50
N THR A 101 -6.46 -9.55 -9.09
CA THR A 101 -5.21 -9.09 -9.71
C THR A 101 -4.59 -7.98 -8.87
N ILE A 102 -3.34 -8.15 -8.44
CA ILE A 102 -2.52 -7.10 -7.83
C ILE A 102 -1.63 -6.50 -8.91
N THR A 103 -1.63 -5.17 -9.04
CA THR A 103 -0.82 -4.43 -10.02
C THR A 103 0.25 -3.61 -9.30
N LEU A 104 1.52 -3.95 -9.49
CA LEU A 104 2.67 -3.29 -8.84
C LEU A 104 3.42 -2.33 -9.78
N SER A 105 4.05 -1.28 -9.24
CA SER A 105 4.81 -0.29 -10.02
C SER A 105 6.31 -0.62 -10.11
N GLU A 106 6.82 -0.83 -11.33
CA GLU A 106 8.27 -1.01 -11.60
C GLU A 106 9.09 0.15 -11.05
N ARG A 107 8.58 1.38 -11.15
CA ARG A 107 9.26 2.56 -10.62
C ARG A 107 9.35 2.50 -9.08
N TRP A 108 8.27 2.11 -8.40
CA TRP A 108 8.28 1.99 -6.93
C TRP A 108 9.25 0.91 -6.46
N PHE A 109 9.15 -0.32 -6.95
CA PHE A 109 10.02 -1.43 -6.51
C PHE A 109 11.48 -1.33 -6.99
N ARG A 110 11.81 -0.32 -7.80
CA ARG A 110 13.21 0.07 -8.08
C ARG A 110 13.76 1.12 -7.12
N GLU A 111 12.89 1.84 -6.43
CA GLU A 111 13.21 2.79 -5.36
C GLU A 111 13.11 2.11 -3.98
N HIS A 112 12.20 1.14 -3.84
CA HIS A 112 11.84 0.40 -2.62
C HIS A 112 11.77 -1.13 -2.90
N PRO A 113 12.90 -1.81 -3.17
CA PRO A 113 12.91 -3.20 -3.65
C PRO A 113 12.44 -4.25 -2.64
N ASP A 114 12.45 -3.91 -1.35
CA ASP A 114 12.14 -4.82 -0.24
C ASP A 114 10.80 -4.48 0.45
N ASP A 115 9.91 -3.73 -0.22
CA ASP A 115 8.60 -3.30 0.32
C ASP A 115 7.55 -4.44 0.30
N VAL A 116 7.79 -5.45 1.13
CA VAL A 116 6.86 -6.57 1.40
C VAL A 116 5.52 -6.04 1.92
N GLY A 117 5.54 -4.96 2.71
CA GLY A 117 4.35 -4.31 3.25
C GLY A 117 3.38 -3.77 2.20
N CYS A 118 3.86 -3.36 1.03
CA CYS A 118 3.00 -3.03 -0.11
C CYS A 118 2.29 -4.30 -0.64
N VAL A 119 3.03 -5.39 -0.89
CA VAL A 119 2.44 -6.64 -1.43
C VAL A 119 1.44 -7.26 -0.45
N VAL A 120 1.73 -7.22 0.85
CA VAL A 120 0.84 -7.75 1.91
C VAL A 120 -0.44 -6.91 2.09
N HIS A 121 -0.36 -5.59 1.97
CA HIS A 121 -1.54 -4.71 1.95
C HIS A 121 -2.46 -5.05 0.76
N GLU A 122 -1.91 -5.17 -0.45
CA GLU A 122 -2.68 -5.53 -1.65
C GLU A 122 -3.24 -6.97 -1.56
N LEU A 123 -2.47 -7.93 -1.05
CA LEU A 123 -2.95 -9.30 -0.83
C LEU A 123 -4.12 -9.36 0.17
N THR A 124 -4.14 -8.46 1.15
CA THR A 124 -5.25 -8.33 2.10
C THR A 124 -6.54 -7.90 1.37
N HIS A 125 -6.46 -6.91 0.47
CA HIS A 125 -7.59 -6.53 -0.39
C HIS A 125 -8.04 -7.69 -1.30
N ALA A 126 -7.09 -8.38 -1.92
CA ALA A 126 -7.34 -9.46 -2.88
C ALA A 126 -8.02 -10.69 -2.26
N TYR A 127 -7.82 -10.93 -0.96
CA TYR A 127 -8.51 -11.98 -0.21
C TYR A 127 -9.79 -11.49 0.48
N MET A 128 -9.80 -10.30 1.08
CA MET A 128 -11.00 -9.75 1.74
C MET A 128 -12.14 -9.55 0.75
N ARG A 129 -11.85 -9.07 -0.47
CA ARG A 129 -12.80 -8.95 -1.59
C ARG A 129 -14.11 -8.24 -1.23
N ALA A 130 -14.04 -7.25 -0.34
CA ALA A 130 -15.19 -6.49 0.14
C ALA A 130 -16.02 -5.94 -1.05
N PRO A 131 -17.32 -6.23 -1.14
CA PRO A 131 -18.13 -5.86 -2.30
C PRO A 131 -18.47 -4.36 -2.32
N ASP A 132 -18.59 -3.75 -1.14
CA ASP A 132 -18.90 -2.35 -0.94
C ASP A 132 -17.64 -1.59 -0.55
N TYR A 133 -17.04 -0.88 -1.52
CA TYR A 133 -15.89 0.01 -1.32
C TYR A 133 -16.34 1.46 -1.51
N ASP A 134 -16.90 2.06 -0.45
CA ASP A 134 -17.45 3.42 -0.46
C ASP A 134 -17.07 4.23 0.79
N ALA A 135 -17.61 5.45 0.90
CA ALA A 135 -17.27 6.38 2.00
C ALA A 135 -17.57 5.86 3.42
N SER A 136 -18.40 4.82 3.57
CA SER A 136 -18.74 4.19 4.85
C SER A 136 -17.81 3.02 5.23
N THR A 137 -17.17 2.37 4.24
CA THR A 137 -16.35 1.17 4.41
C THR A 137 -14.86 1.40 4.19
N ILE A 138 -14.48 2.32 3.29
CA ILE A 138 -13.10 2.50 2.80
C ILE A 138 -12.07 2.67 3.93
N TRP A 139 -12.40 3.44 4.97
CA TRP A 139 -11.48 3.68 6.09
C TRP A 139 -11.15 2.37 6.84
N LEU A 140 -12.12 1.46 6.97
CA LEU A 140 -11.94 0.19 7.66
C LEU A 140 -11.25 -0.84 6.77
N ILE A 141 -11.52 -0.82 5.46
CA ILE A 141 -10.85 -1.67 4.46
C ILE A 141 -9.35 -1.33 4.38
N GLU A 142 -8.99 -0.05 4.19
CA GLU A 142 -7.60 0.40 4.17
C GLU A 142 -6.91 0.22 5.54
N GLY A 143 -7.65 0.45 6.63
CA GLY A 143 -7.15 0.23 7.99
C GLY A 143 -6.83 -1.23 8.29
N LEU A 144 -7.64 -2.17 7.77
CA LEU A 144 -7.40 -3.62 7.89
C LEU A 144 -6.17 -4.06 7.09
N ALA A 145 -6.01 -3.58 5.85
CA ALA A 145 -4.84 -3.88 5.03
C ALA A 145 -3.53 -3.36 5.66
N ASP A 146 -3.57 -2.19 6.32
CA ASP A 146 -2.44 -1.70 7.11
C ASP A 146 -2.23 -2.46 8.43
N HIS A 147 -3.31 -2.85 9.10
CA HIS A 147 -3.23 -3.66 10.33
C HIS A 147 -2.62 -5.05 10.09
N VAL A 148 -2.91 -5.68 8.94
CA VAL A 148 -2.32 -6.98 8.60
C VAL A 148 -0.80 -6.90 8.42
N ARG A 149 -0.28 -5.88 7.72
CA ARG A 149 1.19 -5.72 7.58
C ARG A 149 1.88 -5.34 8.89
N ASP A 150 1.23 -4.53 9.73
CA ASP A 150 1.70 -4.17 11.07
C ASP A 150 1.82 -5.43 11.97
N VAL A 151 0.77 -6.26 12.05
CA VAL A 151 0.76 -7.51 12.83
C VAL A 151 1.75 -8.56 12.32
N LEU A 152 2.05 -8.57 11.01
CA LEU A 152 3.03 -9.48 10.42
C LEU A 152 4.48 -8.94 10.46
N GLY A 153 4.72 -7.71 10.94
CA GLY A 153 6.06 -7.11 10.99
C GLY A 153 6.63 -6.74 9.62
N PHE A 154 5.75 -6.40 8.66
CA PHE A 154 6.09 -5.90 7.33
C PHE A 154 5.77 -4.41 7.18
N ASP A 155 5.82 -3.65 8.28
CA ASP A 155 5.79 -2.21 8.25
C ASP A 155 7.14 -1.63 7.81
N ALA A 156 7.11 -0.34 7.45
CA ALA A 156 8.27 0.46 7.15
C ALA A 156 8.17 1.78 7.91
N SER A 157 9.26 2.56 7.94
CA SER A 157 9.28 3.88 8.60
C SER A 157 8.32 4.92 8.00
N TRP A 158 7.59 4.58 6.94
CA TRP A 158 6.50 5.35 6.34
C TRP A 158 5.13 4.64 6.34
N THR A 159 5.00 3.43 6.92
CA THR A 159 3.74 2.65 6.99
C THR A 159 3.42 2.05 8.37
N PHE A 160 4.24 2.25 9.41
CA PHE A 160 3.96 1.81 10.78
C PHE A 160 2.63 2.39 11.31
N ALA A 161 1.85 1.58 12.04
CA ALA A 161 0.61 2.05 12.66
C ALA A 161 0.90 3.12 13.72
N HIS A 162 0.18 4.24 13.69
CA HIS A 162 0.41 5.36 14.59
C HIS A 162 -0.84 6.19 14.89
N PHE A 163 -0.80 6.86 16.04
CA PHE A 163 -1.86 7.77 16.47
C PHE A 163 -1.67 9.17 15.89
N GLU A 164 -2.68 9.67 15.18
CA GLU A 164 -2.87 11.10 14.90
C GLU A 164 -4.27 11.52 15.41
N PRO A 165 -4.41 12.58 16.23
CA PRO A 165 -5.70 13.03 16.76
C PRO A 165 -6.71 13.37 15.65
N GLY A 166 -7.94 12.87 15.77
CA GLY A 166 -9.00 13.06 14.78
C GLY A 166 -8.85 12.20 13.52
N LYS A 167 -7.95 11.22 13.49
CA LYS A 167 -7.69 10.34 12.33
C LYS A 167 -8.05 8.87 12.52
N ALA A 168 -8.64 8.49 13.65
CA ALA A 168 -8.97 7.09 13.97
C ALA A 168 -9.73 6.36 12.83
N THR A 169 -10.57 7.08 12.08
CA THR A 169 -11.34 6.59 10.93
C THR A 169 -10.93 7.23 9.60
N ALA A 170 -9.65 7.58 9.43
CA ALA A 170 -9.11 8.15 8.18
C ALA A 170 -8.56 7.11 7.19
N GLY A 171 -8.49 5.83 7.59
CA GLY A 171 -7.86 4.75 6.82
C GLY A 171 -6.39 4.54 7.18
N TYR A 172 -5.78 3.58 6.49
CA TYR A 172 -4.35 3.25 6.56
C TYR A 172 -3.82 3.16 8.01
N GLN A 173 -2.60 3.64 8.25
CA GLN A 173 -1.87 3.53 9.51
C GLN A 173 -2.65 4.06 10.72
N THR A 174 -3.38 5.17 10.56
CA THR A 174 -4.15 5.81 11.63
C THR A 174 -5.39 5.04 12.05
N THR A 175 -5.93 4.19 11.15
CA THR A 175 -6.97 3.21 11.49
C THR A 175 -6.38 1.87 11.92
N ALA A 176 -5.24 1.45 11.38
CA ALA A 176 -4.53 0.26 11.86
C ALA A 176 -4.18 0.35 13.36
N ASP A 177 -3.82 1.56 13.84
CA ASP A 177 -3.52 1.83 15.24
C ASP A 177 -4.77 1.82 16.16
N LEU A 178 -5.94 2.18 15.61
CA LEU A 178 -7.25 1.99 16.25
C LEU A 178 -7.61 0.49 16.31
N LEU A 179 -7.40 -0.26 15.23
CA LEU A 179 -7.70 -1.70 15.17
C LEU A 179 -6.79 -2.50 16.11
N ALA A 180 -5.50 -2.21 16.14
CA ALA A 180 -4.56 -2.82 17.10
C ALA A 180 -4.92 -2.47 18.56
N TRP A 181 -5.39 -1.25 18.82
CA TRP A 181 -5.91 -0.85 20.14
C TRP A 181 -7.18 -1.60 20.53
N LEU A 182 -8.08 -1.81 19.56
CA LEU A 182 -9.35 -2.49 19.75
C LEU A 182 -9.16 -3.98 20.00
N GLU A 183 -8.33 -4.64 19.20
CA GLU A 183 -8.04 -6.09 19.31
C GLU A 183 -7.43 -6.44 20.66
N ARG A 184 -6.50 -5.62 21.18
CA ARG A 184 -5.94 -5.76 22.54
C ARG A 184 -6.98 -5.68 23.66
N ARG A 185 -8.14 -5.06 23.40
CA ARG A 185 -9.25 -4.85 24.35
C ARG A 185 -10.44 -5.79 24.11
N ARG A 186 -10.59 -6.29 22.87
CA ARG A 186 -11.65 -7.18 22.40
C ARG A 186 -11.07 -8.17 21.38
N PRO A 187 -10.38 -9.25 21.83
CA PRO A 187 -9.83 -10.25 20.92
C PRO A 187 -10.91 -10.88 20.02
N GLY A 188 -10.60 -10.99 18.72
CA GLY A 188 -11.51 -11.39 17.66
C GLY A 188 -12.36 -10.25 17.06
N ALA A 189 -12.25 -9.01 17.55
CA ALA A 189 -13.06 -7.90 17.06
C ALA A 189 -12.65 -7.49 15.64
N VAL A 190 -11.36 -7.39 15.36
CA VAL A 190 -10.86 -7.02 14.03
C VAL A 190 -11.22 -8.10 13.01
N THR A 191 -11.11 -9.37 13.40
CA THR A 191 -11.46 -10.53 12.57
C THR A 191 -12.97 -10.58 12.24
N GLU A 192 -13.86 -10.33 13.21
CA GLU A 192 -15.32 -10.26 12.95
C GLU A 192 -15.73 -8.99 12.16
N LEU A 193 -15.00 -7.87 12.28
CA LEU A 193 -15.18 -6.71 11.39
C LEU A 193 -14.78 -7.03 9.95
N SER A 194 -13.62 -7.67 9.75
CA SER A 194 -13.13 -8.09 8.44
C SER A 194 -14.09 -9.07 7.75
N ARG A 195 -14.54 -10.11 8.49
CA ARG A 195 -15.51 -11.10 8.00
C ARG A 195 -16.82 -10.44 7.52
N ARG A 196 -17.21 -9.31 8.14
CA ARG A 196 -18.40 -8.52 7.77
C ARG A 196 -18.23 -7.60 6.57
N LEU A 197 -17.00 -7.16 6.30
CA LEU A 197 -16.69 -6.48 5.05
C LEU A 197 -16.65 -7.48 3.90
N ALA A 198 -16.05 -8.66 4.10
CA ALA A 198 -16.01 -9.73 3.10
C ALA A 198 -17.41 -10.28 2.75
N ASP A 199 -18.33 -10.39 3.71
CA ASP A 199 -19.70 -10.88 3.48
C ASP A 199 -20.72 -9.79 3.07
N GLY A 200 -20.32 -8.52 3.00
CA GLY A 200 -21.21 -7.39 2.67
C GLY A 200 -22.29 -7.08 3.72
N SER A 201 -22.17 -7.61 4.94
CA SER A 201 -23.13 -7.34 6.03
C SER A 201 -22.70 -6.21 6.98
N TYR A 202 -21.45 -5.74 6.89
CA TYR A 202 -20.93 -4.67 7.73
C TYR A 202 -21.79 -3.41 7.71
N ARG A 203 -22.09 -2.89 8.91
CA ARG A 203 -22.70 -1.59 9.15
C ARG A 203 -21.97 -0.94 10.31
N GLU A 204 -21.85 0.39 10.33
CA GLU A 204 -21.19 1.11 11.45
C GLU A 204 -21.79 0.73 12.82
N ALA A 205 -23.09 0.49 12.88
CA ALA A 205 -23.80 0.03 14.07
C ALA A 205 -23.29 -1.32 14.64
N ASP A 206 -22.59 -2.15 13.85
CA ASP A 206 -21.97 -3.38 14.35
C ASP A 206 -20.89 -3.11 15.41
N PHE A 207 -20.27 -1.93 15.43
CA PHE A 207 -19.32 -1.56 16.49
C PHE A 207 -19.95 -1.68 17.89
N ALA A 208 -21.24 -1.38 18.04
CA ALA A 208 -21.95 -1.53 19.33
C ALA A 208 -21.92 -2.96 19.87
N ARG A 209 -21.82 -3.97 19.01
CA ARG A 209 -21.70 -5.39 19.38
C ARG A 209 -20.26 -5.89 19.35
N VAL A 210 -19.48 -5.52 18.32
CA VAL A 210 -18.13 -6.05 18.08
C VAL A 210 -17.08 -5.30 18.90
N GLY A 211 -17.02 -3.98 18.79
CA GLY A 211 -16.22 -3.13 19.69
C GLY A 211 -16.85 -2.98 21.08
N GLY A 212 -18.16 -3.16 21.19
CA GLY A 212 -18.92 -3.12 22.44
C GLY A 212 -19.41 -1.74 22.87
N ALA A 213 -19.28 -0.74 22.00
CA ALA A 213 -19.88 0.58 22.08
C ALA A 213 -20.03 1.13 20.64
N PRO A 214 -20.94 2.08 20.35
CA PRO A 214 -21.02 2.73 19.04
C PRO A 214 -19.67 3.26 18.56
N LEU A 215 -19.42 3.29 17.24
CA LEU A 215 -18.12 3.72 16.71
C LEU A 215 -17.61 5.08 17.26
N PRO A 216 -18.45 6.13 17.41
CA PRO A 216 -17.99 7.39 18.01
C PRO A 216 -17.51 7.26 19.46
N GLU A 217 -18.09 6.36 20.25
CA GLU A 217 -17.66 6.09 21.63
C GLU A 217 -16.38 5.24 21.68
N VAL A 218 -16.22 4.29 20.75
CA VAL A 218 -14.98 3.51 20.57
C VAL A 218 -13.82 4.43 20.17
N VAL A 219 -14.06 5.36 19.23
CA VAL A 219 -13.07 6.37 18.82
C VAL A 219 -12.75 7.31 19.99
N ALA A 220 -13.74 7.84 20.70
CA ALA A 220 -13.49 8.73 21.84
C ALA A 220 -12.68 8.03 22.97
N ALA A 221 -12.95 6.75 23.23
CA ALA A 221 -12.18 5.95 24.20
C ALA A 221 -10.74 5.67 23.72
N TYR A 222 -10.54 5.45 22.41
CA TYR A 222 -9.23 5.32 21.79
C TYR A 222 -8.42 6.61 21.89
N GLU A 223 -8.99 7.75 21.49
CA GLU A 223 -8.27 9.03 21.54
C GLU A 223 -7.94 9.46 22.98
N ALA A 224 -8.81 9.18 23.95
CA ALA A 224 -8.53 9.39 25.37
C ALA A 224 -7.37 8.51 25.88
N ASP A 225 -7.32 7.23 25.50
CA ASP A 225 -6.24 6.31 25.89
C ASP A 225 -4.90 6.66 25.23
N ARG A 226 -4.93 7.14 23.98
CA ARG A 226 -3.73 7.57 23.23
C ARG A 226 -3.21 8.95 23.64
N THR A 227 -4.07 9.85 24.09
CA THR A 227 -3.66 11.18 24.62
C THR A 227 -3.34 11.17 26.12
N GLY A 228 -3.91 10.26 26.89
CA GLY A 228 -3.63 10.05 28.32
C GLY A 228 -2.56 8.98 28.62
N GLY A 229 -2.10 8.24 27.60
CA GLY A 229 -1.06 7.23 27.72
C GLY A 229 0.31 7.81 28.09
N PRO A 230 1.24 7.00 28.65
CA PRO A 230 2.55 7.51 29.06
C PRO A 230 3.38 8.01 27.87
N THR A 231 4.03 9.16 28.05
CA THR A 231 5.23 9.52 27.28
C THR A 231 6.38 8.63 27.76
N GLY A 232 6.56 7.48 27.12
CA GLY A 232 7.65 6.51 27.38
C GLY A 232 8.62 6.44 26.21
#